data_AF-A0A5V4ZAC1-F1
#
_entry.id   AF-A0A5V4ZAC1-F1
#
_cell.length_a   1.000
_cell.length_b   1.000
_cell.length_c   1.000
_cell.angle_alpha   90.00
_cell.angle_beta   90.00
_cell.angle_gamma   90.00
#
_symmetry.space_group_name_H-M   'P 1'
#
loop_
_entity.id
_entity.type
_entity.pdbx_description
1 polymer ?
#
loop_
_entity_poly.entity_id
_entity_poly.type
_entity_poly.pdbx_seq_one_letter_code
_entity_poly.pdbx_strand_id
1 'polypeptide(L)'
;MCKSQNVTDARKYFDAVKDISIISYSAISEIHSIGKLLLLWLGNTDAYIDPVIISHALDSIVYIAHDALESVEQEAESVGCDCIDMNTKRRLQAAKEHLEMSISAEHNQE
;
A
#
# COMPACT_ATOMS: atom_id res chain seq x y z
N MET A 1 19.10 4.61 -33.11
CA MET A 1 19.00 3.63 -32.00
C MET A 1 19.28 2.25 -32.54
N CYS A 2 20.20 1.49 -31.94
CA CYS A 2 20.51 0.11 -32.36
C CYS A 2 19.43 -0.87 -31.88
N LYS A 3 19.11 -1.89 -32.70
CA LYS A 3 18.12 -2.93 -32.36
C LYS A 3 18.36 -3.61 -31.00
N SER A 4 19.62 -3.74 -30.58
CA SER A 4 19.99 -4.31 -29.27
C SER A 4 19.54 -3.46 -28.09
N GLN A 5 19.56 -2.13 -28.21
CA GLN A 5 19.14 -1.22 -27.14
C GLN A 5 17.63 -1.33 -26.88
N ASN A 6 16.83 -1.38 -27.95
CA ASN A 6 15.37 -1.55 -27.85
C ASN A 6 14.96 -2.87 -27.20
N VAL A 7 15.71 -3.96 -27.41
CA VAL A 7 15.42 -5.26 -26.79
C VAL A 7 15.74 -5.26 -25.30
N THR A 8 16.84 -4.61 -24.90
CA THR A 8 17.21 -4.46 -23.49
C THR A 8 16.21 -3.61 -22.74
N ASP A 9 15.78 -2.48 -23.31
CA ASP A 9 14.82 -1.60 -22.67
C ASP A 9 13.44 -2.26 -22.56
N ALA A 10 12.97 -2.95 -23.62
CA ALA A 10 11.71 -3.70 -23.58
C ALA A 10 11.70 -4.82 -22.52
N ARG A 11 12.84 -5.47 -22.28
CA ARG A 11 12.97 -6.48 -21.22
C ARG A 11 12.86 -5.85 -19.84
N LYS A 12 13.53 -4.72 -19.60
CA LYS A 12 13.44 -3.98 -18.32
C LYS A 12 11.99 -3.59 -18.01
N TYR A 13 11.27 -3.03 -18.99
CA TYR A 13 9.85 -2.70 -18.80
C TYR A 13 9.00 -3.94 -18.49
N PHE A 14 9.26 -5.06 -19.17
CA PHE A 14 8.53 -6.30 -18.92
C PHE A 14 8.77 -6.83 -17.50
N ASP A 15 10.02 -6.82 -17.04
CA ASP A 15 10.39 -7.28 -15.70
C ASP A 15 9.76 -6.37 -14.64
N ALA A 16 9.84 -5.04 -14.79
CA ALA A 16 9.20 -4.09 -13.87
C ALA A 16 7.67 -4.25 -13.80
N VAL A 17 6.99 -4.42 -14.95
CA VAL A 17 5.54 -4.66 -14.99
C VAL A 17 5.18 -5.97 -14.29
N LYS A 18 6.00 -7.01 -14.46
CA LYS A 18 5.80 -8.29 -13.80
C LYS A 18 5.96 -8.15 -12.28
N ASP A 19 6.99 -7.44 -11.83
CA ASP A 19 7.27 -7.26 -10.41
C ASP A 19 6.18 -6.41 -9.74
N ILE A 20 5.76 -5.29 -10.37
CA ILE A 20 4.60 -4.50 -9.96
C ILE A 20 3.34 -5.37 -9.85
N SER A 21 3.10 -6.27 -10.81
CA SER A 21 1.94 -7.16 -10.79
C SER A 21 1.98 -8.14 -9.62
N ILE A 22 3.16 -8.69 -9.32
CA ILE A 22 3.36 -9.61 -8.18
C ILE A 22 3.13 -8.88 -6.86
N ILE A 23 3.78 -7.72 -6.66
CA ILE A 23 3.65 -6.89 -5.46
C ILE A 23 2.17 -6.54 -5.24
N SER A 24 1.52 -5.99 -6.27
CA SER A 24 0.13 -5.55 -6.20
C SER A 24 -0.82 -6.71 -5.89
N TYR A 25 -0.66 -7.84 -6.58
CA TYR A 25 -1.54 -9.00 -6.38
C TYR A 25 -1.37 -9.60 -4.99
N SER A 26 -0.13 -9.70 -4.50
CA SER A 26 0.15 -10.21 -3.15
C SER A 26 -0.49 -9.33 -2.09
N ALA A 27 -0.25 -8.02 -2.14
CA ALA A 27 -0.77 -7.06 -1.17
C ALA A 27 -2.31 -7.03 -1.17
N ILE A 28 -2.94 -6.98 -2.35
CA ILE A 28 -4.41 -6.99 -2.47
C ILE A 28 -4.99 -8.30 -1.92
N SER A 29 -4.34 -9.44 -2.18
CA SER A 29 -4.80 -10.74 -1.68
C SER A 29 -4.75 -10.83 -0.16
N GLU A 30 -3.70 -10.28 0.45
CA GLU A 30 -3.54 -10.25 1.89
C GLU A 30 -4.56 -9.30 2.56
N ILE A 31 -4.67 -8.07 2.06
CA ILE A 31 -5.68 -7.09 2.51
C ILE A 31 -7.08 -7.68 2.42
N HIS A 32 -7.42 -8.33 1.30
CA HIS A 32 -8.72 -8.97 1.11
C HIS A 32 -8.95 -10.11 2.13
N SER A 33 -7.92 -10.88 2.47
CA SER A 33 -8.01 -11.97 3.45
C SER A 33 -8.25 -11.43 4.86
N ILE A 34 -7.51 -10.38 5.27
CA ILE A 34 -7.71 -9.71 6.55
C ILE A 34 -9.10 -9.07 6.62
N GLY A 35 -9.52 -8.39 5.55
CA GLY A 35 -10.86 -7.79 5.46
C GLY A 35 -11.98 -8.82 5.59
N LYS A 36 -11.85 -10.00 4.97
CA LYS A 36 -12.81 -11.10 5.14
C LYS A 36 -12.85 -11.61 6.57
N LEU A 37 -11.71 -11.75 7.23
CA LEU A 37 -11.64 -12.17 8.62
C LEU A 37 -12.33 -11.18 9.55
N LEU A 38 -12.08 -9.88 9.35
CA LEU A 38 -12.76 -8.81 10.07
C LEU A 38 -14.27 -8.85 9.89
N LEU A 39 -14.76 -9.01 8.65
CA LEU A 39 -16.19 -9.13 8.37
C LEU A 39 -16.83 -10.33 9.06
N LEU A 40 -16.14 -11.48 9.08
CA LEU A 40 -16.60 -12.69 9.77
C LEU A 40 -16.69 -12.48 11.28
N TRP A 41 -15.71 -11.80 11.88
CA TRP A 41 -15.72 -11.51 13.32
C TRP A 41 -16.80 -10.50 13.71
N LEU A 42 -16.91 -9.40 12.96
CA LEU A 42 -17.92 -8.37 13.22
C LEU A 42 -19.36 -8.86 12.95
N GLY A 43 -19.52 -9.80 12.01
CA GLY A 43 -20.81 -10.41 11.69
C GLY A 43 -21.27 -11.46 12.70
N ASN A 44 -20.38 -11.97 13.56
CA ASN A 44 -20.72 -12.97 14.57
C ASN A 44 -21.21 -12.28 15.85
N THR A 45 -22.53 -12.13 15.97
CA THR A 45 -23.20 -11.44 17.10
C THR A 45 -23.01 -12.12 18.46
N ASP A 46 -22.60 -13.40 18.48
CA ASP A 46 -22.32 -14.15 19.71
C ASP A 46 -20.84 -14.10 20.11
N ALA A 47 -19.95 -13.57 19.26
CA ALA A 47 -18.53 -13.46 19.54
C ALA A 47 -18.23 -12.16 20.31
N TYR A 48 -17.39 -12.26 21.34
CA TYR A 48 -16.78 -11.07 21.94
C TYR A 48 -15.91 -10.37 20.92
N ILE A 49 -16.25 -9.13 20.60
CA ILE A 49 -15.46 -8.27 19.73
C ILE A 49 -14.41 -7.58 20.59
N ASP A 50 -13.16 -8.00 20.45
CA ASP A 50 -12.01 -7.30 21.04
C ASP A 50 -11.58 -6.13 20.12
N PRO A 51 -11.74 -4.87 20.56
CA PRO A 51 -11.34 -3.71 19.76
C PRO A 51 -9.84 -3.69 19.42
N VAL A 52 -8.98 -4.29 20.25
CA VAL A 52 -7.53 -4.36 20.02
C VAL A 52 -7.22 -5.21 18.79
N ILE A 53 -7.93 -6.34 18.65
CA ILE A 53 -7.78 -7.23 17.50
C ILE A 53 -8.21 -6.54 16.21
N ILE A 54 -9.31 -5.79 16.25
CA ILE A 54 -9.77 -4.99 15.10
C ILE A 54 -8.73 -3.93 14.75
N SER A 55 -8.23 -3.20 15.75
CA SER A 55 -7.21 -2.17 15.54
C SER A 55 -5.98 -2.74 14.88
N HIS A 56 -5.43 -3.87 15.37
CA HIS A 56 -4.26 -4.51 14.77
C HIS A 56 -4.49 -5.00 13.34
N ALA A 57 -5.68 -5.53 13.04
CA ALA A 57 -6.03 -5.96 11.69
C ALA A 57 -6.13 -4.78 10.72
N LEU A 58 -6.69 -3.65 11.17
CA LEU A 58 -6.71 -2.41 10.39
C LEU A 58 -5.31 -1.85 10.18
N ASP A 59 -4.48 -1.83 11.21
CA ASP A 59 -3.07 -1.42 11.13
C ASP A 59 -2.30 -2.27 10.12
N SER A 60 -2.53 -3.59 10.13
CA SER A 60 -1.93 -4.52 9.17
C SER A 60 -2.35 -4.18 7.74
N ILE A 61 -3.64 -3.92 7.49
CA ILE A 61 -4.12 -3.50 6.16
C ILE A 61 -3.44 -2.22 5.70
N VAL A 62 -3.35 -1.21 6.58
CA VAL A 62 -2.72 0.07 6.26
C VAL A 62 -1.24 -0.12 5.95
N TYR A 63 -0.53 -0.89 6.77
CA TYR A 63 0.88 -1.20 6.58
C TYR A 63 1.13 -1.91 5.25
N ILE A 64 0.39 -2.99 4.95
CA ILE A 64 0.53 -3.75 3.70
C ILE A 64 0.23 -2.86 2.48
N ALA A 65 -0.82 -2.03 2.56
CA ALA A 65 -1.16 -1.12 1.48
C ALA A 65 -0.06 -0.08 1.24
N HIS A 66 0.52 0.45 2.31
CA HIS A 66 1.60 1.43 2.24
C HIS A 66 2.88 0.84 1.65
N ASP A 67 3.33 -0.29 2.17
CA ASP A 67 4.53 -1.01 1.68
C ASP A 67 4.42 -1.38 0.20
N ALA A 68 3.22 -1.83 -0.23
CA ALA A 68 2.95 -2.12 -1.62
C ALA A 68 3.00 -0.88 -2.51
N LEU A 69 2.47 0.26 -2.05
CA LEU A 69 2.53 1.52 -2.79
C LEU A 69 3.97 2.01 -2.97
N GLU A 70 4.78 1.97 -1.90
CA GLU A 70 6.20 2.35 -1.96
C GLU A 70 6.99 1.42 -2.89
N SER A 71 6.75 0.12 -2.80
CA SER A 71 7.42 -0.88 -3.65
C SER A 71 7.03 -0.73 -5.12
N VAL A 72 5.76 -0.45 -5.43
CA VAL A 72 5.30 -0.19 -6.80
C VAL A 72 5.90 1.10 -7.37
N GLU A 73 5.96 2.17 -6.56
CA GLU A 73 6.59 3.43 -6.96
C GLU A 73 8.07 3.20 -7.28
N GLN A 74 8.80 2.50 -6.41
CA GLN A 74 10.22 2.20 -6.60
C GLN A 74 10.47 1.36 -7.87
N GLU A 75 9.64 0.36 -8.15
CA GLU A 75 9.79 -0.48 -9.34
C GLU A 75 9.49 0.30 -10.63
N ALA A 76 8.52 1.20 -10.59
CA ALA A 76 8.19 2.05 -11.73
C ALA A 76 9.27 3.11 -11.99
N GLU A 77 9.79 3.75 -10.94
CA GLU A 77 10.92 4.68 -11.04
C GLU A 77 12.17 4.00 -11.63
N SER A 78 12.38 2.71 -11.36
CA SER A 78 13.50 1.91 -11.89
C SER A 78 13.57 1.88 -13.42
N VAL A 79 12.42 2.02 -14.09
CA VAL A 79 12.27 2.07 -15.54
C VAL A 79 11.90 3.47 -16.07
N GLY A 80 11.99 4.50 -15.21
CA GLY A 80 11.71 5.89 -15.57
C GLY A 80 10.22 6.21 -15.73
N CYS A 81 9.35 5.45 -15.06
CA CYS A 81 7.91 5.65 -15.06
C CYS A 81 7.46 6.20 -13.70
N ASP A 82 6.98 7.44 -13.66
CA ASP A 82 6.37 7.99 -12.45
C ASP A 82 4.92 7.46 -12.34
N CYS A 83 4.69 6.52 -11.42
CA CYS A 83 3.37 5.91 -11.21
C CYS A 83 2.34 6.85 -10.59
N ILE A 84 2.78 7.89 -9.87
CA ILE A 84 1.92 8.79 -9.12
C ILE A 84 2.08 10.20 -9.67
N ASP A 85 1.00 10.80 -10.17
CA ASP A 85 1.04 12.20 -10.58
C ASP A 85 1.35 13.09 -9.36
N MET A 86 2.08 14.18 -9.58
CA MET A 86 2.54 15.07 -8.51
C MET A 86 1.42 15.58 -7.59
N ASN A 87 0.18 15.72 -8.08
CA ASN A 87 -0.95 16.11 -7.24
C ASN A 87 -1.39 14.98 -6.31
N THR A 88 -1.35 13.74 -6.77
CA THR A 88 -1.63 12.57 -5.92
C THR A 88 -0.57 12.42 -4.84
N LYS A 89 0.72 12.58 -5.18
CA LYS A 89 1.82 12.59 -4.20
C LYS A 89 1.62 13.68 -3.12
N ARG A 90 1.24 14.89 -3.56
CA ARG A 90 0.93 16.02 -2.66
C ARG A 90 -0.27 15.75 -1.74
N ARG A 91 -1.32 15.09 -2.25
CA ARG A 91 -2.50 14.72 -1.44
C ARG A 91 -2.15 13.67 -0.38
N LEU A 92 -1.34 12.68 -0.74
CA LEU A 92 -0.87 11.65 0.20
C LEU A 92 0.00 12.25 1.30
N GLN A 93 0.94 13.13 0.94
CA GLN A 93 1.78 13.84 1.90
C GLN A 93 0.95 14.69 2.87
N ALA A 94 -0.03 15.45 2.38
CA ALA A 94 -0.91 16.25 3.23
C ALA A 94 -1.77 15.38 4.18
N ALA A 95 -2.22 14.20 3.72
CA ALA A 95 -2.95 13.27 4.58
C ALA A 95 -2.06 12.69 5.69
N LYS A 96 -0.80 12.37 5.37
CA LYS A 96 0.20 11.89 6.34
C LYS A 96 0.51 12.96 7.39
N GLU A 97 0.79 14.18 6.97
CA GLU A 97 1.03 15.31 7.88
C GLU A 97 -0.17 15.58 8.80
N HIS A 98 -1.40 15.48 8.28
CA HIS A 98 -2.61 15.62 9.09
C HIS A 98 -2.75 14.51 10.14
N LEU A 99 -2.43 13.26 9.78
CA LEU A 99 -2.44 12.14 10.71
C LEU A 99 -1.38 12.31 11.81
N GLU A 100 -0.16 12.68 11.44
CA GLU A 100 0.94 12.95 12.38
C GLU A 100 0.62 14.08 13.35
N MET A 101 -0.04 15.15 12.88
CA MET A 101 -0.53 16.24 13.74
C MET A 101 -1.62 15.76 14.72
N SER A 102 -2.51 14.88 14.27
CA SER A 102 -3.60 14.36 15.09
C SER A 102 -3.07 13.47 16.23
N ILE A 103 -2.11 12.58 15.91
CA ILE A 103 -1.43 11.72 16.90
C ILE A 103 -0.62 12.57 17.89
N SER A 104 0.07 13.61 17.41
CA SER A 104 0.85 14.51 18.27
C SER A 104 -0.02 15.38 19.18
N ALA A 105 -1.26 15.66 18.79
CA ALA A 105 -2.21 16.42 19.61
C ALA A 105 -2.77 15.58 20.77
N GLU A 106 -3.01 14.28 20.55
CA GLU A 106 -3.44 13.35 21.60
C GLU A 106 -2.35 13.12 22.66
N HIS A 107 -1.07 13.11 22.26
CA HIS A 107 0.06 12.90 23.18
C HIS A 107 0.41 14.13 24.05
N ASN A 108 -0.12 15.32 23.73
CA ASN A 108 0.10 16.56 24.48
C ASN A 108 -1.07 16.91 25.44
N GLN A 109 -2.04 16.02 25.59
CA GLN A 109 -3.19 16.18 26.52
C GLN A 109 -3.11 15.28 27.77
N GLU A 110 -2.04 14.48 27.94
CA GLU A 110 -1.66 13.81 29.20
C GLU A 110 -0.64 14.63 29.99
#